data_AF-A0A8J7XP74-F1
#
_entry.id   AF-A0A8J7XP74-F1
#
_cell.length_a   1.000
_cell.length_b   1.000
_cell.length_c   1.000
_cell.angle_alpha   90.00
_cell.angle_beta   90.00
_cell.angle_gamma   90.00
#
_symmetry.space_group_name_H-M   'P 1'
#
loop_
_entity.id
_entity.type
_entity.pdbx_description
1 polymer ?
#
loop_
_entity_poly.entity_id
_entity_poly.type
_entity_poly.pdbx_seq_one_letter_code
_entity_poly.pdbx_strand_id
1 'polypeptide(L)' 'MFGLGTQEIILILIILLLLFGANKLPELARSLGVSVREFKKAVKEIEEEPKD' A
#
# COMPACT_ATOMS: atom_id res chain seq x y z
N MET A 1 -21.13 -5.90 -20.06
CA MET A 1 -21.46 -5.08 -18.87
C MET A 1 -20.89 -5.75 -17.62
N PHE A 2 -19.57 -5.86 -17.52
CA PHE A 2 -18.89 -6.49 -16.36
C PHE A 2 -17.67 -5.63 -16.02
N GLY A 3 -17.94 -4.48 -15.41
CA GLY A 3 -16.94 -3.73 -14.66
C GLY A 3 -17.41 -3.75 -13.20
N LEU A 4 -16.48 -3.83 -12.25
CA LEU A 4 -16.81 -3.59 -10.85
C LEU A 4 -17.34 -2.15 -10.77
N GLY A 5 -18.64 -2.00 -10.52
CA GLY A 5 -19.24 -0.71 -10.29
C GLY A 5 -18.80 -0.15 -8.94
N THR A 6 -19.08 1.13 -8.74
CA THR A 6 -18.77 1.82 -7.48
C THR A 6 -19.42 1.12 -6.29
N GLN A 7 -20.60 0.53 -6.48
CA GLN A 7 -21.35 -0.16 -5.43
C GLN A 7 -20.68 -1.48 -5.01
N GLU A 8 -20.19 -2.27 -5.96
CA GLU A 8 -19.45 -3.50 -5.70
C GLU A 8 -18.12 -3.22 -4.97
N ILE A 9 -17.42 -2.16 -5.37
CA ILE A 9 -16.18 -1.74 -4.72
C ILE A 9 -16.43 -1.34 -3.26
N ILE A 10 -17.51 -0.59 -2.99
CA ILE A 10 -17.89 -0.21 -1.61
C ILE A 10 -18.22 -1.47 -0.79
N LEU A 11 -18.96 -2.43 -1.35
CA LEU A 11 -19.31 -3.67 -0.65
C LEU A 11 -18.04 -4.46 -0.26
N ILE A 12 -17.10 -4.60 -1.20
CA ILE A 12 -15.81 -5.27 -0.95
C ILE A 12 -15.02 -4.54 0.14
N LEU A 13 -14.97 -3.21 0.09
CA LEU A 13 -14.33 -2.39 1.12
C LEU A 13 -14.95 -2.62 2.50
N ILE A 14 -16.29 -2.66 2.60
CA ILE A 14 -16.97 -2.94 3.86
C ILE A 14 -16.59 -4.32 4.39
N ILE A 15 -16.57 -5.36 3.55
CA ILE A 15 -16.17 -6.71 3.96
C ILE A 15 -14.72 -6.71 4.46
N LEU A 16 -13.80 -6.06 3.74
CA LEU A 16 -12.40 -5.94 4.18
C LEU A 16 -12.28 -5.19 5.52
N LEU A 17 -13.06 -4.13 5.72
CA LEU A 17 -13.10 -3.38 6.97
C LEU A 17 -13.69 -4.21 8.12
N LEU A 18 -14.62 -5.13 7.87
CA LEU A 18 -15.12 -6.05 8.89
C LEU A 18 -14.09 -7.14 9.26
N LEU A 19 -13.37 -7.67 8.27
CA LEU A 19 -12.37 -8.72 8.49
C LEU A 19 -11.11 -8.19 9.18
N PHE A 20 -10.61 -7.04 8.72
CA PHE A 20 -9.36 -6.47 9.21
C PHE A 20 -9.57 -5.35 10.23
N GLY A 21 -10.74 -4.72 10.26
CA GLY A 21 -10.99 -3.53 11.07
C GLY A 21 -10.55 -2.24 10.38
N ALA A 22 -11.29 -1.16 10.62
CA ALA A 22 -11.03 0.15 10.01
C ALA A 22 -9.67 0.76 10.38
N ASN A 23 -9.07 0.33 11.49
CA ASN A 23 -7.77 0.82 11.95
C ASN A 23 -6.58 0.04 11.36
N LYS A 24 -6.72 -1.27 11.08
CA LYS A 24 -5.60 -2.09 10.58
C LYS A 24 -5.25 -1.78 9.13
N LEU A 25 -6.23 -1.49 8.29
CA LEU A 25 -6.01 -1.15 6.88
C LEU A 25 -5.09 0.08 6.71
N PRO A 26 -5.36 1.22 7.38
CA PRO A 26 -4.46 2.38 7.36
C PRO A 26 -3.10 2.10 8.00
N GLU A 27 -3.05 1.30 9.07
CA GLU A 27 -1.81 0.95 9.76
C GLU A 27 -0.87 0.11 8.86
N LEU A 28 -1.43 -0.89 8.17
CA LEU A 28 -0.73 -1.69 7.16
C LEU A 28 -0.27 -0.82 5.99
N ALA A 29 -1.11 0.09 5.49
CA ALA A 29 -0.73 1.00 4.41
C ALA A 29 0.43 1.93 4.83
N ARG A 30 0.42 2.42 6.08
CA ARG A 30 1.50 3.25 6.62
C ARG A 30 2.80 2.45 6.77
N SER A 31 2.75 1.25 7.35
CA SER A 31 3.96 0.43 7.53
C SER A 31 4.57 0.03 6.19
N LEU A 32 3.75 -0.42 5.24
CA LEU A 32 4.18 -0.72 3.87
C LEU A 32 4.73 0.53 3.17
N GLY A 33 4.10 1.69 3.33
CA GLY A 33 4.56 2.94 2.75
C GLY A 33 5.93 3.37 3.27
N VAL A 34 6.17 3.22 4.56
CA VAL A 34 7.49 3.46 5.18
C VAL A 34 8.52 2.47 4.62
N SER A 35 8.21 1.18 4.59
CA SER A 35 9.13 0.16 4.04
C SER A 35 9.48 0.43 2.58
N VAL A 36 8.50 0.78 1.74
CA VAL A 36 8.73 1.12 0.33
C VAL A 36 9.58 2.38 0.19
N ARG A 37 9.37 3.39 1.04
CA ARG A 37 10.15 4.63 1.03
C ARG A 37 11.61 4.38 1.38
N GLU A 38 11.87 3.67 2.46
CA GLU A 38 13.24 3.34 2.89
C GLU A 38 13.92 2.42 1.88
N PHE A 39 13.19 1.46 1.30
CA PHE A 39 13.70 0.60 0.23
C PHE A 39 14.15 1.42 -0.99
N LYS A 40 13.29 2.35 -1.47
CA LYS A 40 13.64 3.24 -2.59
C LYS A 40 14.84 4.12 -2.27
N LYS A 41 14.96 4.61 -1.03
CA LYS A 41 16.08 5.43 -0.58
C LYS A 41 17.39 4.64 -0.63
N ALA A 42 17.41 3.42 -0.08
CA ALA A 42 18.58 2.55 -0.10
C ALA A 42 19.02 2.21 -1.53
N VAL A 43 18.06 1.89 -2.42
CA VAL A 43 18.37 1.64 -3.85
C VAL A 43 19.02 2.87 -4.50
N LYS A 44 18.49 4.06 -4.21
CA LYS A 44 19.02 5.31 -4.76
C LYS A 44 20.44 5.62 -4.23
N GLU A 45 20.71 5.38 -2.95
CA GLU A 45 22.05 5.55 -2.38
C GLU A 45 23.08 4.63 -3.05
N ILE A 46 22.70 3.39 -3.39
CA ILE A 46 23.56 2.44 -4.13
C ILE A 46 23.81 2.90 -5.58
N GLU A 47 22.82 3.54 -6.22
CA GLU A 47 22.96 4.07 -7.58
C GLU A 47 23.80 5.36 -7.64
N GLU A 48 23.75 6.18 -6.59
CA GLU A 48 24.48 7.46 -6.49
C GLU A 48 25.89 7.33 -5.91
N GLU A 49 26.28 6.16 -5.38
CA GLU A 49 27.69 5.88 -5.04
C GLU A 49 28.55 5.93 -6.32
N PRO A 50 29.51 6.88 -6.43
CA PRO A 50 30.40 6.93 -7.56
C PRO A 50 31.24 5.65 -7.55
N LYS A 51 31.03 4.82 -8.57
CA LYS A 51 31.95 3.73 -8.89
C LYS A 51 33.26 4.38 -9.36
N ASP A 52 34.22 4.51 -8.45
CA ASP A 52 35.63 4.64 -8.82
C ASP A 52 36.07 3.41 -9.64
#